data_AF-A0A2H6HVH6-F1
#
_entry.id   AF-A0A2H6HVH6-F1
#
_cell.length_a   1.000
_cell.length_b   1.000
_cell.length_c   1.000
_cell.angle_alpha   90.00
_cell.angle_beta   90.00
_cell.angle_gamma   90.00
#
_symmetry.space_group_name_H-M   'P 1'
#
loop_
_entity.id
_entity.type
_entity.pdbx_description
1 polymer ?
#
loop_
_entity_poly.entity_id
_entity_poly.type
_entity_poly.pdbx_seq_one_letter_code
_entity_poly.pdbx_strand_id
1 'polypeptide(L)'
;MVIAQLNEGEAPPRVVLEIVRRMEAGQVILLPTDTVYGLHALARNAAAVDRIRRIKRLEDNRPFVNLYNSAVGLGEFVRLPEGSARRRILDSWPGSITWVLPAAEGVPEHIKGEDDTVGVRIPDNQLIRSICAAMNDLIVSTSANRHGNPAASTRYELDPGILEEVDGAVFQVEPLAGHPSEVIRWTPAGPEILRSRDGSSANAQVTKILIVCTGNTCRSPMAEAILRERLKESGGDQFVVRGAGTVASEGHPAEIGAIQAMSERGVELQGHRSRPLTTELMDWADVVLVMTTDHLAELHERFPDYTQKAFLFSAYPEMDLEGIYGIDDPYGFDSDTYRTVAEEIATEADRIVAHLLAGRSGSGDIKGE
;
A
#
# COMPACT_ATOMS: atom_id res chain seq x y z
N MET A 1 -25.59 4.55 -21.82
CA MET A 1 -24.24 4.14 -21.40
C MET A 1 -23.26 5.29 -21.55
N VAL A 2 -22.98 5.82 -22.75
CA VAL A 2 -22.14 7.05 -22.88
C VAL A 2 -23.00 8.30 -22.73
N ILE A 3 -22.63 9.20 -21.83
CA ILE A 3 -23.28 10.50 -21.60
C ILE A 3 -22.65 11.55 -22.53
N ALA A 4 -21.31 11.63 -22.55
CA ALA A 4 -20.58 12.59 -23.36
C ALA A 4 -19.12 12.16 -23.59
N GLN A 5 -18.50 12.74 -24.61
CA GLN A 5 -17.05 12.80 -24.77
C GLN A 5 -16.66 14.29 -24.78
N LEU A 6 -15.75 14.69 -23.89
CA LEU A 6 -15.42 16.09 -23.59
C LEU A 6 -13.91 16.31 -23.72
N ASN A 7 -13.51 17.55 -23.99
CA ASN A 7 -12.12 17.97 -23.82
C ASN A 7 -11.83 18.31 -22.35
N GLU A 8 -10.56 18.32 -21.96
CA GLU A 8 -10.14 18.76 -20.62
C GLU A 8 -10.74 20.13 -20.25
N GLY A 9 -11.24 20.24 -19.02
CA GLY A 9 -11.83 21.47 -18.49
C GLY A 9 -13.26 21.75 -18.95
N GLU A 10 -13.83 21.00 -19.89
CA GLU A 10 -15.21 21.23 -20.32
C GLU A 10 -16.23 20.75 -19.25
N ALA A 11 -17.20 21.61 -18.94
CA ALA A 11 -18.36 21.28 -18.12
C ALA A 11 -19.66 21.80 -18.74
N PRO A 12 -20.13 21.24 -19.88
CA PRO A 12 -21.34 21.74 -20.53
C PRO A 12 -22.55 21.60 -19.59
N PRO A 13 -23.37 22.66 -19.38
CA PRO A 13 -24.48 22.62 -18.42
C PRO A 13 -25.45 21.45 -18.64
N ARG A 14 -25.72 21.09 -19.90
CA ARG A 14 -26.57 19.93 -20.24
C ARG A 14 -26.01 18.60 -19.72
N VAL A 15 -24.68 18.43 -19.76
CA VAL A 15 -24.00 17.21 -19.30
C VAL A 15 -24.00 17.17 -17.78
N VAL A 16 -23.71 18.29 -17.13
CA VAL A 16 -23.78 18.43 -15.66
C VAL A 16 -25.18 18.06 -15.17
N LEU A 17 -26.23 18.67 -15.74
CA LEU A 17 -27.62 18.41 -15.33
C LEU A 17 -28.05 16.96 -15.55
N GLU A 18 -27.62 16.33 -16.65
CA GLU A 18 -27.90 14.91 -16.89
C GLU A 18 -27.21 14.02 -15.85
N ILE A 19 -25.95 14.30 -15.49
CA ILE A 19 -25.24 13.53 -14.46
C ILE A 19 -25.89 13.71 -13.08
N VAL A 20 -26.24 14.94 -12.71
CA VAL A 20 -26.95 15.27 -11.47
C VAL A 20 -28.23 14.46 -11.36
N ARG A 21 -29.09 14.51 -12.38
CA ARG A 21 -30.36 13.75 -12.42
C ARG A 21 -30.15 12.26 -12.21
N ARG A 22 -29.10 11.68 -12.81
CA ARG A 22 -28.78 10.27 -12.68
C ARG A 22 -28.30 9.92 -11.27
N MET A 23 -27.39 10.71 -10.72
CA MET A 23 -26.88 10.51 -9.36
C MET A 23 -27.98 10.67 -8.30
N GLU A 24 -28.91 11.62 -8.49
CA GLU A 24 -30.11 11.76 -7.64
C GLU A 24 -31.02 10.52 -7.72
N ALA A 25 -31.09 9.85 -8.86
CA ALA A 25 -31.78 8.58 -9.03
C ALA A 25 -31.00 7.37 -8.46
N GLY A 26 -29.88 7.58 -7.76
CA GLY A 26 -29.06 6.53 -7.16
C GLY A 26 -28.16 5.77 -8.14
N GLN A 27 -27.89 6.36 -9.31
CA GLN A 27 -27.05 5.76 -10.33
C GLN A 27 -25.56 5.99 -10.06
N VAL A 28 -24.73 5.05 -10.54
CA VAL A 28 -23.27 5.11 -10.49
C VAL A 28 -22.75 5.54 -11.85
N ILE A 29 -21.98 6.63 -11.85
CA ILE A 29 -21.49 7.27 -13.07
C ILE A 29 -19.96 7.21 -13.09
N LEU A 30 -19.40 6.81 -14.23
CA LEU A 30 -17.98 6.86 -14.51
C LEU A 30 -17.61 8.24 -15.06
N LEU A 31 -16.67 8.94 -14.43
CA LEU A 31 -16.26 10.29 -14.83
C LEU A 31 -14.73 10.40 -14.90
N PRO A 32 -14.19 11.28 -15.77
CA PRO A 32 -12.80 11.67 -15.70
C PRO A 32 -12.59 12.59 -14.49
N THR A 33 -11.43 12.47 -13.85
CA THR A 33 -10.96 13.40 -12.81
C THR A 33 -9.64 14.04 -13.24
N ASP A 34 -9.12 14.99 -12.48
CA ASP A 34 -7.76 15.54 -12.58
C ASP A 34 -6.65 14.53 -12.21
N THR A 35 -7.01 13.27 -11.89
CA THR A 35 -6.07 12.20 -11.52
C THR A 35 -6.23 10.98 -12.43
N VAL A 36 -7.28 10.20 -12.23
CA VAL A 36 -7.62 8.98 -12.98
C VAL A 36 -9.13 8.90 -13.21
N TYR A 37 -9.62 7.98 -14.03
CA TYR A 37 -11.06 7.75 -14.13
C TYR A 37 -11.61 7.24 -12.79
N GLY A 38 -12.79 7.72 -12.41
CA GLY A 38 -13.43 7.36 -11.15
C GLY A 38 -14.84 6.81 -11.32
N LEU A 39 -15.27 6.02 -10.34
CA LEU A 39 -16.67 5.65 -10.11
C LEU A 39 -17.26 6.60 -9.08
N HIS A 40 -18.39 7.20 -9.43
CA HIS A 40 -18.99 8.27 -8.66
C HIS A 40 -20.44 8.00 -8.36
N ALA A 41 -20.83 8.30 -7.13
CA ALA A 41 -22.21 8.27 -6.68
C ALA A 41 -22.42 9.34 -5.61
N LEU A 42 -23.69 9.68 -5.40
CA LEU A 42 -24.09 10.63 -4.37
C LEU A 42 -23.83 10.05 -2.98
N ALA A 43 -23.07 10.77 -2.15
CA ALA A 43 -22.57 10.24 -0.88
C ALA A 43 -23.69 9.88 0.11
N ARG A 44 -24.77 10.66 0.19
CA ARG A 44 -25.92 10.36 1.06
C ARG A 44 -26.71 9.09 0.67
N ASN A 45 -26.48 8.52 -0.51
CA ASN A 45 -27.18 7.32 -0.98
C ASN A 45 -26.38 6.05 -0.69
N ALA A 46 -26.64 5.42 0.46
CA ALA A 46 -25.95 4.19 0.89
C ALA A 46 -26.00 3.07 -0.16
N ALA A 47 -27.16 2.84 -0.80
CA ALA A 47 -27.30 1.78 -1.80
C ALA A 47 -26.44 2.01 -3.05
N ALA A 48 -26.23 3.27 -3.45
CA ALA A 48 -25.34 3.62 -4.55
C ALA A 48 -23.85 3.44 -4.16
N VAL A 49 -23.49 3.78 -2.91
CA VAL A 49 -22.14 3.53 -2.37
C VAL A 49 -21.84 2.03 -2.29
N ASP A 50 -22.78 1.22 -1.83
CA ASP A 50 -22.67 -0.24 -1.81
C ASP A 50 -22.56 -0.83 -3.23
N ARG A 51 -23.24 -0.21 -4.20
CA ARG A 51 -23.09 -0.59 -5.60
C ARG A 51 -21.67 -0.31 -6.12
N ILE A 52 -21.05 0.81 -5.75
CA ILE A 52 -19.63 1.07 -6.08
C ILE A 52 -18.74 -0.04 -5.52
N ARG A 53 -18.95 -0.45 -4.25
CA ARG A 53 -18.18 -1.56 -3.64
C ARG A 53 -18.33 -2.86 -4.44
N ARG A 54 -19.57 -3.21 -4.81
CA ARG A 54 -19.86 -4.39 -5.62
C ARG A 54 -19.16 -4.34 -6.98
N ILE A 55 -19.23 -3.23 -7.70
CA ILE A 55 -18.57 -3.06 -9.00
C ILE A 55 -17.05 -3.28 -8.87
N LYS A 56 -16.45 -2.72 -7.83
CA LYS A 56 -15.01 -2.86 -7.56
C LYS A 56 -14.58 -4.23 -7.02
N ARG A 57 -15.54 -5.08 -6.66
CA ARG A 57 -15.31 -6.36 -5.95
C ARG A 57 -14.51 -6.13 -4.66
N LEU A 58 -14.91 -5.11 -3.90
CA LEU A 58 -14.33 -4.81 -2.59
C LEU A 58 -15.00 -5.66 -1.51
N GLU A 59 -14.19 -6.41 -0.77
CA GLU A 59 -14.62 -7.26 0.36
C GLU A 59 -14.56 -6.52 1.70
N ASP A 60 -13.89 -5.35 1.74
CA ASP A 60 -13.76 -4.51 2.93
C ASP A 60 -14.74 -3.31 2.93
N ASN A 61 -15.00 -2.82 4.13
CA ASN A 61 -15.83 -1.63 4.38
C ASN A 61 -15.03 -0.33 4.43
N ARG A 62 -13.81 -0.30 3.87
CA ARG A 62 -12.97 0.90 3.93
C ARG A 62 -13.68 2.11 3.31
N PRO A 63 -13.61 3.30 3.91
CA PRO A 63 -14.28 4.49 3.37
C PRO A 63 -13.70 4.88 2.01
N PHE A 64 -14.53 5.50 1.17
CA PHE A 64 -14.10 6.10 -0.08
C PHE A 64 -13.72 7.57 0.10
N VAL A 65 -13.05 8.12 -0.91
CA VAL A 65 -12.81 9.57 -0.99
C VAL A 65 -14.11 10.27 -1.35
N ASN A 66 -14.37 11.43 -0.76
CA ASN A 66 -15.53 12.25 -1.04
C ASN A 66 -15.10 13.56 -1.72
N LEU A 67 -15.70 13.88 -2.87
CA LEU A 67 -15.39 15.07 -3.65
C LEU A 67 -16.40 16.17 -3.36
N TYR A 68 -15.91 17.42 -3.29
CA TYR A 68 -16.74 18.60 -3.09
C TYR A 68 -16.33 19.77 -4.01
N ASN A 69 -17.17 20.80 -4.09
CA ASN A 69 -17.00 21.87 -5.08
C ASN A 69 -16.00 22.97 -4.67
N SER A 70 -15.90 23.28 -3.38
CA SER A 70 -15.08 24.39 -2.87
C SER A 70 -14.92 24.30 -1.34
N ALA A 71 -14.05 25.16 -0.77
CA ALA A 71 -13.89 25.25 0.67
C ALA A 71 -15.12 25.87 1.38
N VAL A 72 -15.95 26.61 0.64
CA VAL A 72 -17.18 27.21 1.17
C VAL A 72 -18.22 26.10 1.35
N GLY A 73 -18.84 26.01 2.53
CA GLY A 73 -19.81 24.96 2.85
C GLY A 73 -19.18 23.63 3.30
N LEU A 74 -17.87 23.44 3.12
CA LEU A 74 -17.19 22.18 3.50
C LEU A 74 -17.33 21.83 4.99
N GLY A 75 -17.53 22.83 5.85
CA GLY A 75 -17.76 22.67 7.29
C GLY A 75 -19.03 21.88 7.65
N GLU A 76 -19.97 21.71 6.71
CA GLU A 76 -21.15 20.85 6.88
C GLU A 76 -20.78 19.36 6.92
N PHE A 77 -19.62 18.97 6.39
CA PHE A 77 -19.20 17.58 6.28
C PHE A 77 -17.97 17.23 7.12
N VAL A 78 -17.08 18.20 7.35
CA VAL A 78 -15.84 17.96 8.10
C VAL A 78 -15.50 19.13 9.03
N ARG A 79 -14.86 18.81 10.15
CA ARG A 79 -14.29 19.79 11.06
C ARG A 79 -12.86 20.12 10.62
N LEU A 80 -12.66 21.33 10.10
CA LEU A 80 -11.33 21.83 9.78
C LEU A 80 -10.58 22.22 11.06
N PRO A 81 -9.27 21.93 11.16
CA PRO A 81 -8.46 22.44 12.26
C PRO A 81 -8.35 23.96 12.21
N GLU A 82 -7.79 24.55 13.26
CA GLU A 82 -7.55 25.99 13.35
C GLU A 82 -6.13 26.38 12.89
N GLY A 83 -5.88 27.68 12.79
CA GLY A 83 -4.54 28.25 12.57
C GLY A 83 -3.88 27.84 11.24
N SER A 84 -2.57 27.60 11.30
CA SER A 84 -1.73 27.30 10.12
C SER A 84 -2.08 25.96 9.46
N ALA A 85 -2.57 24.99 10.23
CA ALA A 85 -3.03 23.70 9.70
C ALA A 85 -4.23 23.87 8.77
N ARG A 86 -5.21 24.72 9.18
CA ARG A 86 -6.34 25.10 8.33
C ARG A 86 -5.88 25.64 7.00
N ARG A 87 -4.96 26.60 7.04
CA ARG A 87 -4.44 27.27 5.85
C ARG A 87 -3.73 26.28 4.93
N ARG A 88 -2.91 25.39 5.47
CA ARG A 88 -2.23 24.33 4.68
C ARG A 88 -3.22 23.42 3.96
N ILE A 89 -4.29 23.01 4.63
CA ILE A 89 -5.35 22.17 4.03
C ILE A 89 -6.04 22.94 2.90
N LEU A 90 -6.48 24.17 3.17
CA LEU A 90 -7.20 24.98 2.19
C LEU A 90 -6.33 25.36 0.98
N ASP A 91 -5.07 25.71 1.19
CA ASP A 91 -4.11 26.08 0.13
C ASP A 91 -3.73 24.89 -0.76
N SER A 92 -3.99 23.66 -0.31
CA SER A 92 -3.76 22.43 -1.09
C SER A 92 -4.87 22.13 -2.12
N TRP A 93 -5.94 22.92 -2.11
CA TRP A 93 -7.13 22.74 -2.93
C TRP A 93 -7.47 23.98 -3.77
N PRO A 94 -8.00 23.81 -5.00
CA PRO A 94 -8.26 22.54 -5.70
C PRO A 94 -6.99 21.79 -6.09
N GLY A 95 -7.04 20.46 -6.13
CA GLY A 95 -5.90 19.65 -6.55
C GLY A 95 -5.97 18.18 -6.16
N SER A 96 -4.82 17.52 -6.18
CA SER A 96 -4.67 16.07 -6.00
C SER A 96 -4.34 15.61 -4.58
N ILE A 97 -4.71 16.40 -3.57
CA ILE A 97 -4.59 16.02 -2.15
C ILE A 97 -5.98 15.71 -1.59
N THR A 98 -6.09 14.59 -0.88
CA THR A 98 -7.25 14.19 -0.10
C THR A 98 -6.90 14.31 1.36
N TRP A 99 -7.72 15.02 2.13
CA TRP A 99 -7.53 15.15 3.56
C TRP A 99 -8.54 14.28 4.30
N VAL A 100 -8.05 13.39 5.16
CA VAL A 100 -8.87 12.68 6.14
C VAL A 100 -8.98 13.55 7.38
N LEU A 101 -10.19 14.03 7.64
CA LEU A 101 -10.51 15.01 8.67
C LEU A 101 -11.62 14.47 9.57
N PRO A 102 -11.74 14.95 10.83
CA PRO A 102 -12.87 14.59 11.68
C PRO A 102 -14.20 14.94 11.00
N ALA A 103 -15.17 14.04 11.05
CA ALA A 103 -16.51 14.25 10.52
C ALA A 103 -17.21 15.40 11.27
N ALA A 104 -18.06 16.13 10.55
CA ALA A 104 -19.08 16.98 11.16
C ALA A 104 -20.25 16.13 11.67
N GLU A 105 -21.12 16.74 12.48
CA GLU A 105 -22.35 16.10 12.94
C GLU A 105 -23.31 15.85 11.77
N GLY A 106 -23.99 14.69 11.76
CA GLY A 106 -24.99 14.35 10.75
C GLY A 106 -24.43 13.77 9.44
N VAL A 107 -23.11 13.63 9.32
CA VAL A 107 -22.48 12.89 8.22
C VAL A 107 -22.94 11.43 8.26
N PRO A 108 -23.34 10.81 7.13
CA PRO A 108 -23.79 9.42 7.10
C PRO A 108 -22.69 8.41 7.53
N GLU A 109 -23.06 7.41 8.32
CA GLU A 109 -22.13 6.39 8.83
C GLU A 109 -21.42 5.60 7.73
N HIS A 110 -22.09 5.32 6.61
CA HIS A 110 -21.53 4.50 5.53
C HIS A 110 -20.41 5.19 4.73
N ILE A 111 -20.18 6.49 4.93
CA ILE A 111 -19.05 7.22 4.33
C ILE A 111 -17.95 7.59 5.33
N LYS A 112 -18.17 7.32 6.62
CA LYS A 112 -17.19 7.56 7.67
C LYS A 112 -16.15 6.44 7.70
N GLY A 113 -14.93 6.81 8.05
CA GLY A 113 -13.82 5.91 8.31
C GLY A 113 -13.63 5.65 9.80
N GLU A 114 -12.47 5.09 10.11
CA GLU A 114 -11.96 4.97 11.49
C GLU A 114 -11.98 6.32 12.20
N ASP A 115 -12.17 6.29 13.52
CA ASP A 115 -12.17 7.45 14.40
C ASP A 115 -13.12 8.59 13.98
N ASP A 116 -14.27 8.24 13.37
CA ASP A 116 -15.29 9.20 12.94
C ASP A 116 -14.73 10.24 11.95
N THR A 117 -13.91 9.79 11.00
CA THR A 117 -13.25 10.64 10.00
C THR A 117 -13.85 10.52 8.61
N VAL A 118 -13.64 11.54 7.76
CA VAL A 118 -14.06 11.55 6.35
C VAL A 118 -12.89 11.99 5.49
N GLY A 119 -12.57 11.20 4.47
CA GLY A 119 -11.65 11.61 3.40
C GLY A 119 -12.35 12.54 2.43
N VAL A 120 -11.92 13.80 2.37
CA VAL A 120 -12.48 14.82 1.47
C VAL A 120 -11.41 15.37 0.51
N ARG A 121 -11.84 15.79 -0.68
CA ARG A 121 -10.99 16.42 -1.69
C ARG A 121 -11.79 17.43 -2.51
N ILE A 122 -11.17 18.56 -2.85
CA ILE A 122 -11.68 19.47 -3.88
C ILE A 122 -10.79 19.26 -5.12
N PRO A 123 -11.27 18.53 -6.14
CA PRO A 123 -10.46 18.21 -7.32
C PRO A 123 -10.30 19.42 -8.23
N ASP A 124 -9.18 19.52 -8.94
CA ASP A 124 -9.00 20.50 -10.02
C ASP A 124 -9.67 20.03 -11.33
N ASN A 125 -10.97 19.74 -11.24
CA ASN A 125 -11.76 19.25 -12.35
C ASN A 125 -13.10 20.01 -12.39
N GLN A 126 -13.29 20.81 -13.43
CA GLN A 126 -14.45 21.71 -13.54
C GLN A 126 -15.77 20.94 -13.63
N LEU A 127 -15.80 19.78 -14.31
CA LEU A 127 -16.99 18.94 -14.45
C LEU A 127 -17.45 18.45 -13.07
N ILE A 128 -16.55 17.84 -12.29
CA ILE A 128 -16.87 17.33 -10.95
C ILE A 128 -17.29 18.47 -10.02
N ARG A 129 -16.54 19.57 -10.00
CA ARG A 129 -16.89 20.73 -9.15
C ARG A 129 -18.27 21.29 -9.48
N SER A 130 -18.64 21.31 -10.75
CA SER A 130 -19.98 21.75 -11.20
C SER A 130 -21.08 20.78 -10.77
N ILE A 131 -20.83 19.46 -10.82
CA ILE A 131 -21.77 18.44 -10.35
C ILE A 131 -21.94 18.53 -8.82
N CYS A 132 -20.85 18.62 -8.06
CA CYS A 132 -20.88 18.82 -6.61
C CYS A 132 -21.64 20.10 -6.22
N ALA A 133 -21.41 21.19 -6.95
CA ALA A 133 -22.09 22.46 -6.70
C ALA A 133 -23.60 22.36 -6.97
N ALA A 134 -24.00 21.69 -8.06
CA ALA A 134 -25.40 21.52 -8.40
C ALA A 134 -26.17 20.61 -7.42
N MET A 135 -25.51 19.59 -6.85
CA MET A 135 -26.13 18.70 -5.86
C MET A 135 -26.08 19.24 -4.43
N ASN A 136 -25.23 20.24 -4.17
CA ASN A 136 -24.90 20.74 -2.84
C ASN A 136 -24.57 19.61 -1.84
N ASP A 137 -23.80 18.62 -2.29
CA ASP A 137 -23.46 17.44 -1.48
C ASP A 137 -22.12 16.83 -1.92
N LEU A 138 -21.60 15.95 -1.09
CA LEU A 138 -20.44 15.11 -1.37
C LEU A 138 -20.74 14.09 -2.47
N ILE A 139 -19.74 13.85 -3.31
CA ILE A 139 -19.74 12.76 -4.28
C ILE A 139 -18.71 11.74 -3.83
N VAL A 140 -19.14 10.53 -3.50
CA VAL A 140 -18.23 9.41 -3.29
C VAL A 140 -17.47 9.14 -4.57
N SER A 141 -16.16 8.93 -4.45
CA SER A 141 -15.23 8.74 -5.55
C SER A 141 -14.18 7.70 -5.21
N THR A 142 -13.89 6.86 -6.20
CA THR A 142 -12.83 5.86 -6.16
C THR A 142 -12.38 5.57 -7.59
N SER A 143 -11.15 5.12 -7.79
CA SER A 143 -10.64 4.82 -9.12
C SER A 143 -11.48 3.74 -9.83
N ALA A 144 -11.65 3.86 -11.15
CA ALA A 144 -12.46 2.97 -11.98
C ALA A 144 -11.69 1.72 -12.41
N ASN A 145 -11.26 0.94 -11.42
CA ASN A 145 -10.56 -0.33 -11.56
C ASN A 145 -11.12 -1.35 -10.56
N ARG A 146 -11.09 -2.64 -10.91
CA ARG A 146 -11.32 -3.71 -9.93
C ARG A 146 -10.18 -3.74 -8.93
N HIS A 147 -10.46 -4.22 -7.72
CA HIS A 147 -9.44 -4.33 -6.69
C HIS A 147 -8.21 -5.10 -7.21
N GLY A 148 -7.00 -4.58 -6.96
CA GLY A 148 -5.73 -5.14 -7.45
C GLY A 148 -5.27 -4.69 -8.84
N ASN A 149 -6.17 -4.15 -9.69
CA ASN A 149 -5.81 -3.71 -11.05
C ASN A 149 -5.28 -2.26 -11.07
N PRO A 150 -4.48 -1.85 -12.07
CA PRO A 150 -4.06 -0.46 -12.21
C PRO A 150 -5.25 0.48 -12.50
N ALA A 151 -5.13 1.74 -12.08
CA ALA A 151 -6.13 2.76 -12.38
C ALA A 151 -6.01 3.24 -13.84
N ALA A 152 -7.15 3.51 -14.48
CA ALA A 152 -7.19 3.94 -15.87
C ALA A 152 -7.00 5.47 -16.01
N SER A 153 -6.06 5.85 -16.85
CA SER A 153 -5.78 7.23 -17.27
C SER A 153 -6.38 7.57 -18.64
N THR A 154 -6.67 6.55 -19.45
CA THR A 154 -7.33 6.68 -20.75
C THR A 154 -8.58 5.81 -20.80
N ARG A 155 -9.52 6.15 -21.69
CA ARG A 155 -10.74 5.34 -21.88
C ARG A 155 -10.45 3.90 -22.34
N TYR A 156 -9.28 3.68 -22.95
CA TYR A 156 -8.87 2.39 -23.51
C TYR A 156 -8.31 1.45 -22.45
N GLU A 157 -7.92 1.98 -21.29
CA GLU A 157 -7.47 1.23 -20.11
C GLU A 157 -8.63 0.78 -19.21
N LEU A 158 -9.85 1.25 -19.46
CA LEU A 158 -11.01 0.90 -18.65
C LEU A 158 -11.42 -0.56 -18.87
N ASP A 159 -11.66 -1.26 -17.77
CA ASP A 159 -12.20 -2.61 -17.78
C ASP A 159 -13.60 -2.62 -18.45
N PRO A 160 -13.79 -3.36 -19.56
CA PRO A 160 -15.08 -3.46 -20.23
C PRO A 160 -16.22 -3.92 -19.31
N GLY A 161 -15.94 -4.80 -18.35
CA GLY A 161 -16.93 -5.25 -17.37
C GLY A 161 -17.36 -4.14 -16.41
N ILE A 162 -16.50 -3.16 -16.11
CA ILE A 162 -16.93 -1.97 -15.35
C ILE A 162 -17.85 -1.11 -16.21
N LEU A 163 -17.56 -0.94 -17.50
CA LEU A 163 -18.38 -0.15 -18.42
C LEU A 163 -19.80 -0.72 -18.57
N GLU A 164 -19.96 -2.04 -18.46
CA GLU A 164 -21.26 -2.72 -18.46
C GLU A 164 -22.03 -2.56 -17.13
N GLU A 165 -21.33 -2.42 -16.01
CA GLU A 165 -21.94 -2.33 -14.66
C GLU A 165 -22.35 -0.89 -14.27
N VAL A 166 -21.83 0.16 -14.93
CA VAL A 166 -22.17 1.58 -14.67
C VAL A 166 -23.36 2.07 -15.49
N ASP A 167 -24.10 3.05 -14.96
CA ASP A 167 -25.31 3.57 -15.63
C ASP A 167 -25.00 4.65 -16.67
N GLY A 168 -23.83 5.26 -16.57
CA GLY A 168 -23.39 6.38 -17.38
C GLY A 168 -21.87 6.55 -17.35
N ALA A 169 -21.30 6.98 -18.47
CA ALA A 169 -19.88 7.30 -18.59
C ALA A 169 -19.68 8.62 -19.33
N VAL A 170 -18.81 9.47 -18.80
CA VAL A 170 -18.21 10.58 -19.55
C VAL A 170 -16.77 10.20 -19.85
N PHE A 171 -16.33 10.44 -21.09
CA PHE A 171 -14.94 10.24 -21.49
C PHE A 171 -14.26 11.56 -21.78
N GLN A 172 -13.01 11.69 -21.37
CA GLN A 172 -12.12 12.75 -21.81
C GLN A 172 -11.38 12.31 -23.08
N VAL A 173 -11.18 13.25 -24.01
CA VAL A 173 -10.39 13.03 -25.23
C VAL A 173 -8.91 12.83 -24.87
N GLU A 174 -8.37 13.72 -24.05
CA GLU A 174 -6.99 13.70 -23.58
C GLU A 174 -6.78 12.70 -22.42
N PRO A 175 -5.59 12.09 -22.30
CA PRO A 175 -5.22 11.31 -21.12
C PRO A 175 -5.29 12.14 -19.84
N LEU A 176 -5.67 11.47 -18.74
CA LEU A 176 -5.62 12.04 -17.40
C LEU A 176 -4.19 11.96 -16.83
N ALA A 177 -3.94 12.62 -15.69
CA ALA A 177 -2.61 12.66 -15.06
C ALA A 177 -2.03 11.27 -14.73
N GLY A 178 -2.87 10.25 -14.55
CA GLY A 178 -2.46 8.85 -14.41
C GLY A 178 -2.00 8.44 -13.01
N HIS A 179 -1.96 9.38 -12.08
CA HIS A 179 -1.55 9.13 -10.69
C HIS A 179 -2.72 9.40 -9.73
N PRO A 180 -3.00 8.51 -8.75
CA PRO A 180 -4.04 8.76 -7.75
C PRO A 180 -3.71 9.97 -6.86
N SER A 181 -4.73 10.51 -6.18
CA SER A 181 -4.52 11.53 -5.16
C SER A 181 -3.71 11.01 -3.98
N GLU A 182 -2.87 11.89 -3.44
CA GLU A 182 -2.29 11.70 -2.12
C GLU A 182 -3.42 11.74 -1.07
N VAL A 183 -3.37 10.89 -0.07
CA VAL A 183 -4.31 10.85 1.04
C VAL A 183 -3.52 11.12 2.31
N ILE A 184 -3.89 12.17 3.02
CA ILE A 184 -3.22 12.64 4.23
C ILE A 184 -4.25 12.72 5.35
N ARG A 185 -4.02 12.03 6.45
CA ARG A 185 -4.78 12.17 7.68
C ARG A 185 -4.25 13.35 8.47
N TRP A 186 -5.14 14.26 8.86
CA TRP A 186 -4.78 15.28 9.82
C TRP A 186 -4.87 14.71 11.24
N THR A 187 -3.82 14.89 12.03
CA THR A 187 -3.83 14.62 13.47
C THR A 187 -3.32 15.84 14.24
N PRO A 188 -3.62 15.96 15.55
CA PRO A 188 -3.02 16.99 16.40
C PRO A 188 -1.48 16.95 16.44
N ALA A 189 -0.88 15.77 16.25
CA ALA A 189 0.57 15.59 16.21
C ALA A 189 1.19 16.01 14.86
N GLY A 190 0.38 16.12 13.80
CA GLY A 190 0.81 16.49 12.46
C GLY A 190 0.08 15.71 11.36
N PRO A 191 0.29 16.08 10.08
CA PRO A 191 -0.23 15.32 8.95
C PRO A 191 0.48 13.96 8.82
N GLU A 192 -0.29 12.90 8.65
CA GLU A 192 0.17 11.54 8.39
C GLU A 192 -0.22 11.17 6.95
N ILE A 193 0.76 10.84 6.10
CA ILE A 193 0.45 10.39 4.74
C ILE A 193 -0.10 8.97 4.83
N LEU A 194 -1.35 8.78 4.42
CA LEU A 194 -2.02 7.47 4.32
C LEU A 194 -1.87 6.82 2.93
N ARG A 195 -1.63 7.63 1.89
CA ARG A 195 -1.33 7.16 0.54
C ARG A 195 -0.60 8.23 -0.25
N SER A 196 0.51 7.90 -0.89
CA SER A 196 1.27 8.80 -1.77
C SER A 196 0.73 8.81 -3.21
N ARG A 197 1.14 9.79 -4.02
CA ARG A 197 0.70 9.94 -5.43
C ARG A 197 1.13 8.80 -6.36
N ASP A 198 2.22 8.10 -6.04
CA ASP A 198 2.64 6.90 -6.78
C ASP A 198 1.73 5.68 -6.52
N GLY A 199 0.71 5.83 -5.67
CA GLY A 199 -0.25 4.78 -5.33
C GLY A 199 0.14 3.97 -4.10
N SER A 200 1.31 4.23 -3.48
CA SER A 200 1.72 3.58 -2.23
C SER A 200 0.80 4.00 -1.08
N SER A 201 0.00 3.10 -0.52
CA SER A 201 -0.74 3.34 0.73
C SER A 201 0.17 3.14 1.93
N ALA A 202 0.16 4.03 2.92
CA ALA A 202 0.89 3.88 4.17
C ALA A 202 0.43 2.67 5.00
N ASN A 203 -0.76 2.14 4.74
CA ASN A 203 -1.24 0.86 5.29
C ASN A 203 -1.02 -0.36 4.37
N ALA A 204 -0.21 -0.23 3.33
CA ALA A 204 0.66 -1.32 2.91
C ALA A 204 2.06 -0.92 3.35
N GLN A 205 2.31 -0.99 4.66
CA GLN A 205 3.66 -0.83 5.18
C GLN A 205 4.50 -1.86 4.44
N VAL A 206 5.34 -1.39 3.52
CA VAL A 206 6.30 -2.28 2.88
C VAL A 206 7.28 -2.63 3.97
N THR A 207 7.11 -3.78 4.61
CA THR A 207 7.99 -4.25 5.67
C THR A 207 9.30 -4.65 5.02
N LYS A 208 10.35 -3.90 5.34
CA LYS A 208 11.70 -4.09 4.82
C LYS A 208 12.45 -5.03 5.72
N ILE A 209 12.70 -6.24 5.23
CA ILE A 209 13.41 -7.30 5.95
C ILE A 209 14.85 -7.30 5.46
N LEU A 210 15.80 -7.12 6.36
CA LEU A 210 17.22 -7.25 6.08
C LEU A 210 17.74 -8.55 6.67
N ILE A 211 18.35 -9.40 5.85
CA ILE A 211 18.95 -10.66 6.28
C ILE A 211 20.47 -10.49 6.32
N VAL A 212 21.09 -10.80 7.44
CA VAL A 212 22.52 -10.55 7.68
C VAL A 212 23.26 -11.84 8.02
N CYS A 213 24.35 -12.11 7.30
CA CYS A 213 25.34 -13.12 7.67
C CYS A 213 26.75 -12.53 7.70
N THR A 214 27.78 -13.36 7.62
CA THR A 214 29.18 -12.92 7.65
C THR A 214 29.59 -12.28 6.31
N GLY A 215 29.64 -13.07 5.23
CA GLY A 215 30.21 -12.64 3.93
C GLY A 215 29.22 -12.21 2.86
N ASN A 216 27.90 -12.38 3.08
CA ASN A 216 26.85 -12.18 2.05
C ASN A 216 27.08 -12.98 0.76
N THR A 217 27.63 -14.19 0.87
CA THR A 217 27.92 -15.10 -0.24
C THR A 217 27.26 -16.48 -0.11
N CYS A 218 26.97 -16.95 1.12
CA CYS A 218 26.36 -18.26 1.37
C CYS A 218 24.93 -18.14 1.95
N ARG A 219 24.82 -18.00 3.28
CA ARG A 219 23.55 -18.07 4.04
C ARG A 219 22.54 -16.98 3.67
N SER A 220 22.91 -15.70 3.77
CA SER A 220 21.94 -14.62 3.52
C SER A 220 21.49 -14.52 2.06
N PRO A 221 22.30 -14.83 1.01
CA PRO A 221 21.78 -14.95 -0.35
C PRO A 221 20.75 -16.08 -0.50
N MET A 222 21.00 -17.26 0.08
CA MET A 222 20.04 -18.37 0.07
C MET A 222 18.72 -17.95 0.75
N ALA A 223 18.81 -17.38 1.95
CA ALA A 223 17.65 -16.93 2.70
C ALA A 223 16.89 -15.77 2.01
N GLU A 224 17.59 -14.80 1.42
CA GLU A 224 16.97 -13.71 0.66
C GLU A 224 16.15 -14.26 -0.52
N ALA A 225 16.71 -15.20 -1.28
CA ALA A 225 16.04 -15.76 -2.45
C ALA A 225 14.83 -16.62 -2.06
N ILE A 226 14.99 -17.52 -1.08
CA ILE A 226 13.90 -18.39 -0.60
C ILE A 226 12.76 -17.53 -0.02
N LEU A 227 13.08 -16.59 0.86
CA LEU A 227 12.06 -15.79 1.53
C LEU A 227 11.28 -14.93 0.53
N ARG A 228 11.95 -14.35 -0.47
CA ARG A 228 11.29 -13.60 -1.55
C ARG A 228 10.32 -14.46 -2.36
N GLU A 229 10.74 -15.66 -2.74
CA GLU A 229 9.90 -16.58 -3.51
C GLU A 229 8.66 -16.97 -2.71
N ARG A 230 8.83 -17.42 -1.46
CA ARG A 230 7.72 -17.83 -0.58
C ARG A 230 6.73 -16.71 -0.29
N LEU A 231 7.24 -15.50 -0.04
CA LEU A 231 6.39 -14.32 0.14
C LEU A 231 5.60 -14.02 -1.13
N LYS A 232 6.22 -14.08 -2.30
CA LYS A 232 5.55 -13.85 -3.58
C LYS A 232 4.46 -14.91 -3.86
N GLU A 233 4.76 -16.18 -3.64
CA GLU A 233 3.81 -17.30 -3.80
C GLU A 233 2.60 -17.17 -2.87
N SER A 234 2.82 -16.58 -1.69
CA SER A 234 1.80 -16.44 -0.64
C SER A 234 1.09 -15.07 -0.66
N GLY A 235 1.29 -14.25 -1.70
CA GLY A 235 0.64 -12.93 -1.84
C GLY A 235 1.17 -11.86 -0.89
N GLY A 236 2.44 -11.94 -0.51
CA GLY A 236 3.16 -11.03 0.38
C GLY A 236 3.82 -9.83 -0.32
N ASP A 237 3.11 -9.15 -1.22
CA ASP A 237 3.63 -8.02 -2.01
C ASP A 237 4.08 -6.81 -1.17
N GLN A 238 3.69 -6.77 0.10
CA GLN A 238 4.08 -5.76 1.08
C GLN A 238 5.42 -6.07 1.78
N PHE A 239 6.14 -7.12 1.42
CA PHE A 239 7.43 -7.42 2.03
C PHE A 239 8.57 -7.23 1.02
N VAL A 240 9.61 -6.50 1.42
CA VAL A 240 10.82 -6.37 0.60
C VAL A 240 12.00 -6.91 1.40
N VAL A 241 12.62 -7.96 0.87
CA VAL A 241 13.76 -8.61 1.52
C VAL A 241 15.06 -8.14 0.86
N ARG A 242 16.11 -7.86 1.63
CA ARG A 242 17.48 -7.65 1.15
C ARG A 242 18.46 -8.44 2.02
N GLY A 243 19.56 -8.91 1.45
CA GLY A 243 20.68 -9.50 2.19
C GLY A 243 21.86 -8.54 2.32
N ALA A 244 22.65 -8.68 3.39
CA ALA A 244 23.93 -8.00 3.60
C ALA A 244 24.89 -8.88 4.44
N GLY A 245 26.14 -8.46 4.59
CA GLY A 245 27.13 -9.19 5.38
C GLY A 245 27.96 -8.30 6.29
N THR A 246 28.23 -8.74 7.52
CA THR A 246 28.96 -7.94 8.52
C THR A 246 30.39 -7.64 8.11
N VAL A 247 31.02 -8.52 7.33
CA VAL A 247 32.39 -8.38 6.79
C VAL A 247 32.44 -8.52 5.26
N ALA A 248 31.30 -8.35 4.58
CA ALA A 248 31.22 -8.54 3.13
C ALA A 248 31.95 -7.42 2.37
N SER A 249 32.73 -7.81 1.36
CA SER A 249 33.18 -6.89 0.31
C SER A 249 32.13 -6.81 -0.79
N GLU A 250 31.91 -5.63 -1.36
CA GLU A 250 30.88 -5.42 -2.39
C GLU A 250 31.19 -6.17 -3.70
N GLY A 251 30.15 -6.72 -4.34
CA GLY A 251 30.21 -7.19 -5.73
C GLY A 251 30.66 -8.64 -5.96
N HIS A 252 30.89 -9.44 -4.92
CA HIS A 252 31.23 -10.85 -5.08
C HIS A 252 29.99 -11.69 -5.44
N PRO A 253 30.12 -12.70 -6.31
CA PRO A 253 29.02 -13.64 -6.56
C PRO A 253 28.70 -14.46 -5.31
N ALA A 254 27.53 -15.12 -5.32
CA ALA A 254 27.25 -16.16 -4.34
C ALA A 254 28.26 -17.31 -4.47
N GLU A 255 28.52 -17.99 -3.36
CA GLU A 255 29.45 -19.12 -3.30
C GLU A 255 28.94 -20.29 -4.16
N ILE A 256 29.84 -21.03 -4.82
CA ILE A 256 29.44 -22.06 -5.79
C ILE A 256 28.58 -23.15 -5.11
N GLY A 257 28.92 -23.55 -3.89
CA GLY A 257 28.13 -24.51 -3.11
C GLY A 257 26.71 -24.03 -2.83
N ALA A 258 26.55 -22.73 -2.54
CA ALA A 258 25.24 -22.12 -2.33
C ALA A 258 24.44 -22.03 -3.64
N ILE A 259 25.07 -21.66 -4.75
CA ILE A 259 24.42 -21.65 -6.07
C ILE A 259 23.92 -23.04 -6.44
N GLN A 260 24.73 -24.08 -6.22
CA GLN A 260 24.36 -25.45 -6.54
C GLN A 260 23.18 -25.93 -5.66
N ALA A 261 23.28 -25.76 -4.34
CA ALA A 261 22.22 -26.18 -3.41
C ALA A 261 20.88 -25.50 -3.70
N MET A 262 20.90 -24.23 -4.13
CA MET A 262 19.70 -23.49 -4.50
C MET A 262 19.16 -23.87 -5.87
N SER A 263 20.02 -24.12 -6.85
CA SER A 263 19.60 -24.57 -8.18
C SER A 263 18.89 -25.92 -8.13
N GLU A 264 19.31 -26.83 -7.25
CA GLU A 264 18.64 -28.12 -7.01
C GLU A 264 17.21 -27.94 -6.46
N ARG A 265 16.93 -26.78 -5.86
CA ARG A 265 15.61 -26.37 -5.36
C ARG A 265 14.80 -25.53 -6.35
N GLY A 266 15.33 -25.27 -7.54
CA GLY A 266 14.69 -24.40 -8.53
C GLY A 266 14.83 -22.89 -8.25
N VAL A 267 15.67 -22.49 -7.28
CA VAL A 267 15.89 -21.09 -6.90
C VAL A 267 17.18 -20.56 -7.51
N GLU A 268 17.12 -19.47 -8.27
CA GLU A 268 18.30 -18.89 -8.91
C GLU A 268 19.08 -17.92 -8.01
N LEU A 269 20.40 -18.13 -7.88
CA LEU A 269 21.33 -17.20 -7.20
C LEU A 269 22.39 -16.55 -8.12
N GLN A 270 22.42 -16.86 -9.42
CA GLN A 270 23.51 -16.43 -10.32
C GLN A 270 23.63 -14.90 -10.46
N GLY A 271 22.52 -14.18 -10.32
CA GLY A 271 22.48 -12.71 -10.34
C GLY A 271 22.90 -12.04 -9.02
N HIS A 272 23.10 -12.80 -7.94
CA HIS A 272 23.43 -12.24 -6.63
C HIS A 272 24.79 -11.53 -6.63
N ARG A 273 24.87 -10.41 -5.92
CA ARG A 273 26.11 -9.68 -5.65
C ARG A 273 26.16 -9.29 -4.18
N SER A 274 27.27 -9.63 -3.53
CA SER A 274 27.47 -9.36 -2.11
C SER A 274 27.45 -7.86 -1.83
N ARG A 275 26.99 -7.47 -0.64
CA ARG A 275 27.00 -6.09 -0.14
C ARG A 275 27.38 -6.03 1.34
N PRO A 276 28.20 -5.04 1.75
CA PRO A 276 28.50 -4.82 3.16
C PRO A 276 27.25 -4.38 3.92
N LEU A 277 27.17 -4.74 5.20
CA LEU A 277 26.21 -4.16 6.13
C LEU A 277 26.63 -2.72 6.46
N THR A 278 25.72 -1.78 6.26
CA THR A 278 25.95 -0.35 6.51
C THR A 278 24.84 0.24 7.38
N THR A 279 25.07 1.42 7.95
CA THR A 279 24.05 2.16 8.70
C THR A 279 22.83 2.46 7.84
N GLU A 280 23.01 2.79 6.56
CA GLU A 280 21.89 3.06 5.65
C GLU A 280 21.00 1.82 5.43
N LEU A 281 21.59 0.61 5.43
CA LEU A 281 20.82 -0.63 5.37
C LEU A 281 20.10 -0.90 6.70
N MET A 282 20.75 -0.59 7.83
CA MET A 282 20.12 -0.68 9.14
C MET A 282 18.97 0.31 9.27
N ASP A 283 19.11 1.56 8.81
CA ASP A 283 18.04 2.56 8.74
C ASP A 283 16.91 2.14 7.80
N TRP A 284 17.26 1.53 6.68
CA TRP A 284 16.30 1.05 5.70
C TRP A 284 15.42 -0.07 6.28
N ALA A 285 15.95 -0.97 7.10
CA ALA A 285 15.25 -2.17 7.56
C ALA A 285 14.23 -1.89 8.68
N ASP A 286 13.04 -2.49 8.59
CA ASP A 286 12.06 -2.54 9.67
C ASP A 286 12.30 -3.77 10.57
N VAL A 287 12.79 -4.87 9.99
CA VAL A 287 13.18 -6.11 10.68
C VAL A 287 14.56 -6.55 10.17
N VAL A 288 15.46 -6.93 11.08
CA VAL A 288 16.78 -7.46 10.77
C VAL A 288 16.89 -8.90 11.28
N LEU A 289 17.17 -9.84 10.39
CA LEU A 289 17.30 -11.27 10.69
C LEU A 289 18.75 -11.71 10.51
N VAL A 290 19.41 -12.11 11.61
CA VAL A 290 20.80 -12.56 11.60
C VAL A 290 20.91 -14.09 11.71
N MET A 291 22.01 -14.65 11.19
CA MET A 291 22.16 -16.11 11.12
C MET A 291 22.57 -16.77 12.45
N THR A 292 23.30 -16.07 13.33
CA THR A 292 23.86 -16.67 14.56
C THR A 292 23.87 -15.67 15.70
N THR A 293 24.00 -16.15 16.94
CA THR A 293 24.10 -15.32 18.14
C THR A 293 25.31 -14.37 18.09
N ASP A 294 26.41 -14.79 17.47
CA ASP A 294 27.59 -13.95 17.28
C ASP A 294 27.29 -12.76 16.36
N HIS A 295 26.52 -12.96 15.29
CA HIS A 295 26.06 -11.83 14.46
C HIS A 295 25.14 -10.89 15.24
N LEU A 296 24.28 -11.42 16.12
CA LEU A 296 23.39 -10.60 16.94
C LEU A 296 24.21 -9.74 17.92
N ALA A 297 25.19 -10.34 18.59
CA ALA A 297 26.11 -9.66 19.48
C ALA A 297 26.93 -8.60 18.73
N GLU A 298 27.45 -8.92 17.54
CA GLU A 298 28.18 -7.99 16.68
C GLU A 298 27.29 -6.80 16.27
N LEU A 299 26.03 -7.05 15.91
CA LEU A 299 25.07 -5.99 15.58
C LEU A 299 24.79 -5.08 16.78
N HIS A 300 24.62 -5.64 17.98
CA HIS A 300 24.39 -4.86 19.19
C HIS A 300 25.58 -3.97 19.56
N GLU A 301 26.81 -4.43 19.30
CA GLU A 301 28.03 -3.64 19.51
C GLU A 301 28.19 -2.54 18.46
N ARG A 302 28.03 -2.87 17.17
CA ARG A 302 28.25 -1.92 16.05
C ARG A 302 27.09 -0.95 15.82
N PHE A 303 25.85 -1.35 16.16
CA PHE A 303 24.61 -0.65 15.83
C PHE A 303 23.65 -0.64 17.05
N PRO A 304 24.03 -0.01 18.19
CA PRO A 304 23.27 -0.10 19.44
C PRO A 304 21.85 0.46 19.38
N ASP A 305 21.58 1.42 18.48
CA ASP A 305 20.26 2.06 18.31
C ASP A 305 19.23 1.17 17.60
N TYR A 306 19.62 -0.02 17.13
CA TYR A 306 18.80 -0.89 16.28
C TYR A 306 18.51 -2.27 16.89
N THR A 307 18.90 -2.48 18.15
CA THR A 307 18.76 -3.76 18.86
C THR A 307 17.31 -4.28 18.91
N GLN A 308 16.34 -3.38 19.06
CA GLN A 308 14.91 -3.69 19.16
C GLN A 308 14.30 -4.32 17.89
N LYS A 309 15.01 -4.27 16.76
CA LYS A 309 14.54 -4.83 15.48
C LYS A 309 15.44 -5.92 14.94
N ALA A 310 16.42 -6.39 15.72
CA ALA A 310 17.34 -7.45 15.34
C ALA A 310 16.94 -8.78 16.01
N PHE A 311 16.81 -9.83 15.22
CA PHE A 311 16.37 -11.15 15.65
C PHE A 311 17.23 -12.23 15.00
N LEU A 312 17.30 -13.42 15.60
CA LEU A 312 17.83 -14.59 14.92
C LEU A 312 16.84 -15.08 13.87
N PHE A 313 17.35 -15.46 12.70
CA PHE A 313 16.54 -16.00 11.60
C PHE A 313 15.75 -17.24 12.07
N SER A 314 16.39 -18.13 12.83
CA SER A 314 15.78 -19.35 13.39
C SER A 314 14.84 -19.11 14.58
N ALA A 315 14.72 -17.88 15.09
CA ALA A 315 13.90 -17.58 16.27
C ALA A 315 12.76 -16.58 15.99
N TYR A 316 12.90 -15.69 15.00
CA TYR A 316 11.92 -14.63 14.72
C TYR A 316 10.46 -15.13 14.65
N PRO A 317 9.47 -14.48 15.32
CA PRO A 317 9.57 -13.21 16.04
C PRO A 317 9.91 -13.35 17.53
N GLU A 318 9.93 -14.57 18.07
CA GLU A 318 10.12 -14.83 19.49
C GLU A 318 11.62 -15.03 19.79
N MET A 319 12.07 -14.59 20.96
CA MET A 319 13.41 -14.95 21.46
C MET A 319 13.26 -15.80 22.72
N ASP A 320 12.69 -16.99 22.57
CA ASP A 320 12.80 -17.97 23.65
C ASP A 320 14.18 -18.63 23.58
N LEU A 321 15.01 -18.37 24.60
CA LEU A 321 16.43 -18.76 24.64
C LEU A 321 16.65 -20.25 24.90
N GLU A 322 15.61 -21.02 25.22
CA GLU A 322 15.71 -22.47 25.40
C GLU A 322 15.69 -23.21 24.05
N GLY A 323 16.87 -23.57 23.55
CA GLY A 323 17.02 -24.41 22.35
C GLY A 323 17.28 -23.65 21.05
N ILE A 324 17.73 -22.39 21.11
CA ILE A 324 18.12 -21.62 19.93
C ILE A 324 19.41 -22.17 19.32
N TYR A 325 19.32 -22.59 18.05
CA TYR A 325 20.48 -22.89 17.21
C TYR A 325 20.58 -21.83 16.12
N GLY A 326 21.74 -21.18 16.00
CA GLY A 326 22.04 -20.36 14.83
C GLY A 326 22.23 -21.25 13.60
N ILE A 327 22.04 -20.69 12.42
CA ILE A 327 22.31 -21.38 11.16
C ILE A 327 23.82 -21.36 10.90
N ASP A 328 24.43 -22.55 10.97
CA ASP A 328 25.87 -22.76 10.81
C ASP A 328 26.37 -22.30 9.43
N ASP A 329 27.61 -21.80 9.38
CA ASP A 329 28.21 -21.33 8.12
C ASP A 329 28.70 -22.49 7.26
N PRO A 330 28.14 -22.73 6.06
CA PRO A 330 28.63 -23.79 5.17
C PRO A 330 29.91 -23.39 4.42
N TYR A 331 30.43 -22.16 4.59
CA TYR A 331 31.60 -21.69 3.85
C TYR A 331 32.81 -22.62 4.02
N GLY A 332 33.37 -23.07 2.90
CA GLY A 332 34.52 -23.99 2.86
C GLY A 332 34.21 -25.48 3.10
N PHE A 333 32.95 -25.85 3.35
CA PHE A 333 32.53 -27.24 3.53
C PHE A 333 32.04 -27.90 2.23
N ASP A 334 31.66 -29.17 2.30
CA ASP A 334 31.20 -29.96 1.16
C ASP A 334 29.77 -29.61 0.70
N SER A 335 29.38 -30.11 -0.48
CA SER A 335 28.07 -29.85 -1.07
C SER A 335 26.91 -30.30 -0.19
N ASP A 336 27.10 -31.37 0.59
CA ASP A 336 26.05 -31.92 1.45
C ASP A 336 25.74 -30.94 2.58
N THR A 337 26.77 -30.32 3.15
CA THR A 337 26.65 -29.25 4.14
C THR A 337 25.85 -28.06 3.60
N TYR A 338 26.13 -27.61 2.37
CA TYR A 338 25.34 -26.53 1.75
C TYR A 338 23.87 -26.90 1.57
N ARG A 339 23.56 -28.16 1.19
CA ARG A 339 22.18 -28.63 1.07
C ARG A 339 21.46 -28.65 2.42
N THR A 340 22.13 -29.14 3.46
CA THR A 340 21.58 -29.13 4.82
C THR A 340 21.25 -27.73 5.29
N VAL A 341 22.16 -26.78 5.10
CA VAL A 341 21.92 -25.37 5.45
C VAL A 341 20.79 -24.75 4.62
N ALA A 342 20.70 -25.07 3.32
CA ALA A 342 19.59 -24.59 2.48
C ALA A 342 18.23 -25.15 2.91
N GLU A 343 18.17 -26.40 3.40
CA GLU A 343 16.98 -27.02 3.97
C GLU A 343 16.54 -26.37 5.27
N GLU A 344 17.49 -26.10 6.16
CA GLU A 344 17.24 -25.40 7.42
C GLU A 344 16.71 -23.99 7.16
N ILE A 345 17.37 -23.23 6.27
CA ILE A 345 16.90 -21.89 5.87
C ILE A 345 15.49 -21.95 5.29
N ALA A 346 15.17 -22.95 4.47
CA ALA A 346 13.83 -23.05 3.88
C ALA A 346 12.76 -23.38 4.92
N THR A 347 13.05 -24.28 5.83
CA THR A 347 12.15 -24.65 6.94
C THR A 347 11.84 -23.42 7.79
N GLU A 348 12.87 -22.64 8.15
CA GLU A 348 12.69 -21.41 8.92
C GLU A 348 12.01 -20.30 8.11
N ALA A 349 12.29 -20.18 6.81
CA ALA A 349 11.62 -19.22 5.94
C ALA A 349 10.11 -19.48 5.86
N ASP A 350 9.69 -20.75 5.76
CA ASP A 350 8.26 -21.11 5.75
C ASP A 350 7.57 -20.69 7.07
N ARG A 351 8.24 -20.89 8.21
CA ARG A 351 7.76 -20.44 9.53
C ARG A 351 7.65 -18.92 9.62
N ILE A 352 8.67 -18.20 9.15
CA ILE A 352 8.69 -16.73 9.10
C ILE A 352 7.54 -16.21 8.23
N VAL A 353 7.35 -16.77 7.03
CA VAL A 353 6.28 -16.36 6.10
C VAL A 353 4.91 -16.58 6.71
N ALA A 354 4.68 -17.75 7.34
CA ALA A 354 3.44 -18.04 8.04
C ALA A 354 3.15 -17.00 9.13
N HIS A 355 4.16 -16.62 9.92
CA HIS A 355 4.00 -15.58 10.95
C HIS A 355 3.70 -14.20 10.35
N LEU A 356 4.51 -13.75 9.38
CA LEU A 356 4.37 -12.45 8.72
C LEU A 356 2.98 -12.27 8.08
N LEU A 357 2.41 -13.35 7.55
CA LEU A 357 1.08 -13.34 6.95
C LEU A 357 -0.04 -13.56 7.98
N ALA A 358 0.17 -14.32 9.05
CA ALA A 358 -0.79 -14.50 10.13
C ALA A 358 -1.03 -13.23 10.97
N GLY A 359 -0.05 -12.31 11.02
CA GLY A 359 -0.24 -10.96 11.56
C GLY A 359 -1.38 -10.17 10.89
N ARG A 360 -1.90 -10.64 9.73
CA ARG A 360 -3.12 -10.11 9.09
C ARG A 360 -4.42 -10.52 9.77
N SER A 361 -4.43 -11.62 10.52
CA SER A 361 -5.65 -12.22 11.10
C SER A 361 -5.91 -11.79 12.54
N GLY A 362 -4.94 -11.15 13.21
CA GLY A 362 -4.96 -10.85 14.65
C GLY A 362 -5.39 -9.45 15.06
N SER A 363 -5.65 -8.53 14.11
CA SER A 363 -6.16 -7.18 14.42
C SER A 363 -7.69 -7.06 14.32
N GLY A 364 -8.39 -8.19 14.44
CA GLY A 364 -9.84 -8.27 14.29
C GLY A 364 -10.43 -9.43 15.08
N ASP A 365 -10.23 -9.45 16.39
CA ASP A 365 -11.16 -10.05 17.37
C ASP A 365 -10.58 -9.88 18.79
N ILE A 366 -10.88 -8.74 19.43
CA ILE A 366 -10.99 -8.69 20.88
C ILE A 366 -12.49 -8.80 21.16
N LYS A 367 -13.00 -10.04 21.18
CA LYS A 367 -14.27 -10.34 21.84
C LYS A 367 -14.00 -10.33 23.33
N GLY A 368 -14.62 -9.38 24.02
CA GLY A 368 -14.71 -9.37 25.47
C GLY A 368 -15.53 -10.56 25.96
N GLU A 369 -15.05 -11.15 27.05
CA GLU A 369 -15.91 -11.66 28.12
C GLU A 369 -15.88 -10.66 29.28
#